data_AF-D1YH51-F1
#
_entry.id   AF-D1YH51-F1
#
_cell.length_a   1.000
_cell.length_b   1.000
_cell.length_c   1.000
_cell.angle_alpha   90.00
_cell.angle_beta   90.00
_cell.angle_gamma   90.00
#
_symmetry.space_group_name_H-M   'P 1'
#
loop_
_entity.id
_entity.type
_entity.pdbx_description
1 polymer ?
#
loop_
_entity_poly.entity_id
_entity_poly.type
_entity_poly.pdbx_seq_one_letter_code
_entity_poly.pdbx_strand_id
1 'polypeptide(L)'
;MGISNKLLNIGYYSPNTPIKVTFKLNNEKTNLSGIRVLQFREHEFNQIIRQFNEKQPITQQTSPISLKLNYTARRDKILNSTIPYSKNWLILDNGKLLKTEKFAHTFLSARLSKGKHHLTLIYIPFAFLIGLIISIVSLIIIFILKPKKT
;
A
#
# COMPACT_ATOMS: atom_id res chain seq x y z
N MET A 1 -1.58 21.31 -25.45
CA MET A 1 -2.67 21.87 -24.63
C MET A 1 -3.36 20.73 -23.91
N GLY A 2 -3.22 20.69 -22.58
CA GLY A 2 -3.53 19.50 -21.77
C GLY A 2 -5.02 19.29 -21.57
N ILE A 3 -5.51 18.13 -22.01
CA ILE A 3 -6.81 17.61 -21.59
C ILE A 3 -6.64 17.15 -20.15
N SER A 4 -6.94 18.02 -19.19
CA SER A 4 -6.97 17.63 -17.76
C SER A 4 -8.27 16.90 -17.52
N ASN A 5 -8.22 15.56 -17.53
CA ASN A 5 -9.35 14.74 -17.14
C ASN A 5 -9.58 14.92 -15.63
N LYS A 6 -10.55 15.77 -15.28
CA LYS A 6 -10.96 15.99 -13.89
C LYS A 6 -12.24 15.21 -13.63
N LEU A 7 -12.17 14.31 -12.65
CA LEU A 7 -13.35 13.67 -12.09
C LEU A 7 -13.83 14.53 -10.93
N LEU A 8 -15.09 14.96 -11.00
CA LEU A 8 -15.77 15.66 -9.93
C LEU A 8 -16.78 14.70 -9.30
N ASN A 9 -16.62 14.39 -8.03
CA ASN A 9 -17.65 13.68 -7.28
C ASN A 9 -18.81 14.65 -7.01
N ILE A 10 -19.97 14.37 -7.59
CA ILE A 10 -21.17 15.19 -7.42
C ILE A 10 -22.07 14.72 -6.27
N GLY A 11 -21.76 13.58 -5.62
CA GLY A 11 -22.46 13.11 -4.43
C GLY A 11 -23.15 11.75 -4.57
N TYR A 12 -23.79 11.32 -3.48
CA TYR A 12 -24.60 10.11 -3.41
C TYR A 12 -26.07 10.50 -3.31
N TYR A 13 -26.89 9.94 -4.19
CA TYR A 13 -28.30 10.32 -4.32
C TYR A 13 -29.20 9.09 -4.31
N SER A 14 -30.37 9.23 -3.70
CA SER A 14 -31.40 8.20 -3.75
C SER A 14 -31.87 7.94 -5.19
N PRO A 15 -32.36 6.72 -5.49
CA PRO A 15 -32.94 6.41 -6.80
C PRO A 15 -33.97 7.46 -7.23
N ASN A 16 -33.98 7.79 -8.52
CA ASN A 16 -34.89 8.76 -9.15
C ASN A 16 -34.81 10.20 -8.62
N THR A 17 -33.75 10.58 -7.90
CA THR A 17 -33.55 11.99 -7.51
C THR A 17 -33.06 12.80 -8.71
N PRO A 18 -33.76 13.86 -9.15
CA PRO A 18 -33.29 14.72 -10.23
C PRO A 18 -32.04 15.51 -9.79
N ILE A 19 -30.95 15.39 -10.55
CA ILE A 19 -29.70 16.10 -10.29
C ILE A 19 -29.57 17.25 -11.27
N LYS A 20 -29.55 18.50 -10.78
CA LYS A 20 -29.34 19.70 -11.58
C LYS A 20 -27.89 20.14 -11.51
N VAL A 21 -27.16 20.04 -12.63
CA VAL A 21 -25.79 20.56 -12.76
C VAL A 21 -25.83 21.87 -13.54
N THR A 22 -25.29 22.95 -12.97
CA THR A 22 -25.28 24.28 -13.60
C THR A 22 -23.84 24.69 -13.89
N PHE A 23 -23.54 24.99 -15.15
CA PHE A 23 -22.24 25.51 -15.58
C PHE A 23 -22.33 27.02 -15.78
N LYS A 24 -21.48 27.79 -15.09
CA LYS A 24 -21.30 29.21 -15.34
C LYS A 24 -20.05 29.38 -16.20
N LEU A 25 -20.21 29.90 -17.41
CA LEU A 25 -19.12 30.09 -18.37
C LEU A 25 -18.69 31.55 -18.38
N ASN A 26 -17.38 31.79 -18.28
CA ASN A 26 -16.83 33.15 -18.37
C ASN A 26 -16.51 33.56 -19.82
N ASN A 27 -16.61 32.62 -20.78
CA ASN A 27 -16.37 32.86 -22.20
C ASN A 27 -17.33 32.00 -23.04
N GLU A 28 -17.97 32.63 -24.02
CA GLU A 28 -18.96 32.00 -24.92
C GLU A 28 -18.36 30.91 -25.82
N LYS A 29 -17.04 30.91 -26.06
CA LYS A 29 -16.35 29.90 -26.89
C LYS A 29 -15.99 28.60 -26.14
N THR A 30 -16.48 28.41 -24.91
CA THR A 30 -16.12 27.23 -24.11
C THR A 30 -16.81 25.97 -24.63
N ASN A 31 -16.03 24.99 -25.09
CA ASN A 31 -16.55 23.71 -25.56
C ASN A 31 -16.88 22.78 -24.38
N LEU A 32 -18.15 22.39 -24.24
CA LEU A 32 -18.65 21.48 -23.20
C LEU A 32 -18.95 20.06 -23.70
N SER A 33 -18.70 19.74 -24.97
CA SER A 33 -19.02 18.44 -25.57
C SER A 33 -18.24 17.27 -24.94
N GLY A 34 -17.18 17.55 -24.19
CA GLY A 34 -16.39 16.56 -23.46
C GLY A 34 -16.96 16.16 -22.09
N ILE A 35 -18.03 16.81 -21.62
CA ILE A 35 -18.60 16.51 -20.30
C ILE A 35 -19.32 15.16 -20.32
N ARG A 36 -18.94 14.29 -19.39
CA ARG A 36 -19.56 12.98 -19.17
C ARG A 36 -20.10 12.92 -17.75
N VAL A 37 -21.35 12.52 -17.61
CA VAL A 37 -21.93 12.12 -16.33
C VAL A 37 -21.77 10.62 -16.22
N LEU A 38 -21.08 10.17 -15.18
CA LEU A 38 -20.86 8.76 -14.89
C LEU A 38 -21.60 8.42 -13.60
N GLN A 39 -22.38 7.35 -13.63
CA GLN A 39 -23.01 6.79 -12.44
C GLN A 39 -22.35 5.45 -12.11
N PHE A 40 -22.13 5.25 -10.82
CA PHE A 40 -21.59 4.01 -10.32
C PHE A 40 -22.71 2.98 -10.10
N ARG A 41 -22.56 1.77 -10.66
CA ARG A 41 -23.48 0.66 -10.42
C ARG A 41 -23.17 0.02 -9.07
N GLU A 42 -23.68 0.63 -8.02
CA GLU A 42 -23.33 0.30 -6.63
C GLU A 42 -23.60 -1.18 -6.30
N HIS A 43 -24.74 -1.74 -6.76
CA HIS A 43 -25.09 -3.12 -6.49
C HIS A 43 -24.08 -4.13 -7.07
N GLU A 44 -23.77 -4.01 -8.36
CA GLU A 44 -22.78 -4.86 -9.05
C GLU A 44 -21.39 -4.70 -8.41
N PHE A 45 -21.00 -3.46 -8.10
CA PHE A 45 -19.72 -3.20 -7.46
C PHE A 45 -19.62 -3.84 -6.08
N ASN A 46 -20.63 -3.67 -5.24
CA ASN A 46 -20.66 -4.24 -3.89
C ASN A 46 -20.59 -5.76 -3.93
N GLN A 47 -21.21 -6.41 -4.92
CA GLN A 47 -21.08 -7.85 -5.13
C GLN A 47 -19.63 -8.26 -5.46
N ILE A 48 -18.97 -7.54 -6.37
CA ILE A 48 -17.58 -7.79 -6.74
C ILE A 48 -16.65 -7.61 -5.53
N ILE A 49 -16.82 -6.53 -4.76
CA ILE A 49 -16.00 -6.26 -3.56
C ILE A 49 -16.19 -7.32 -2.49
N ARG A 50 -17.43 -7.79 -2.26
CA ARG A 50 -17.69 -8.90 -1.33
C ARG A 50 -16.94 -10.16 -1.76
N GLN A 51 -17.09 -10.57 -3.02
CA GLN A 51 -16.39 -11.75 -3.55
C GLN A 51 -14.86 -11.61 -3.53
N PHE A 52 -14.35 -10.40 -3.68
CA PHE A 52 -12.92 -10.10 -3.57
C PHE A 52 -12.44 -10.25 -2.12
N ASN A 53 -13.15 -9.65 -1.17
CA ASN A 53 -12.83 -9.63 0.26
C ASN A 53 -12.89 -11.03 0.87
N GLU A 54 -13.87 -11.85 0.49
CA GLU A 54 -13.98 -13.25 0.95
C GLU A 54 -12.76 -14.11 0.60
N LYS A 55 -12.01 -13.74 -0.44
CA LYS A 55 -10.83 -14.46 -0.91
C LYS A 55 -9.51 -13.87 -0.39
N GLN A 56 -9.57 -12.77 0.36
CA GLN A 56 -8.37 -12.13 0.92
C GLN A 56 -7.87 -12.89 2.14
N PRO A 57 -6.53 -12.94 2.34
CA PRO A 57 -5.97 -13.48 3.56
C PRO A 57 -6.33 -12.62 4.77
N ILE A 58 -6.66 -13.26 5.88
CA ILE A 58 -6.79 -12.58 7.16
C ILE A 58 -5.39 -12.20 7.65
N THR A 59 -5.21 -10.93 7.98
CA THR A 59 -3.94 -10.40 8.48
C THR A 59 -3.99 -10.22 9.99
N GLN A 60 -2.91 -10.58 10.67
CA GLN A 60 -2.74 -10.43 12.12
C GLN A 60 -1.51 -9.58 12.40
N GLN A 61 -1.70 -8.40 12.96
CA GLN A 61 -0.59 -7.55 13.37
C GLN A 61 0.00 -8.09 14.67
N THR A 62 1.24 -8.59 14.61
CA THR A 62 1.92 -9.17 15.78
C THR A 62 2.75 -8.16 16.55
N SER A 63 3.11 -7.02 15.93
CA SER A 63 3.77 -5.89 16.59
C SER A 63 3.59 -4.60 15.77
N PRO A 64 4.05 -3.42 16.24
CA PRO A 64 4.01 -2.19 15.46
C PRO A 64 4.73 -2.27 14.11
N ILE A 65 5.69 -3.19 13.97
CA ILE A 65 6.54 -3.35 12.79
C ILE A 65 6.37 -4.71 12.11
N SER A 66 5.44 -5.55 12.55
CA SER A 66 5.28 -6.90 12.01
C SER A 66 3.82 -7.30 11.76
N LEU A 67 3.60 -7.96 10.63
CA LEU A 67 2.32 -8.45 10.16
C LEU A 67 2.46 -9.91 9.72
N LYS A 68 1.56 -10.77 10.19
CA LYS A 68 1.47 -12.17 9.74
C LYS A 68 0.19 -12.39 8.95
N LEU A 69 0.28 -13.24 7.93
CA LEU A 69 -0.90 -13.74 7.24
C LEU A 69 -0.67 -15.15 6.71
N ASN A 70 -1.76 -15.91 6.62
CA ASN A 70 -1.75 -17.24 6.04
C ASN A 70 -2.53 -17.21 4.73
N TYR A 71 -1.97 -17.78 3.67
CA TYR A 71 -2.62 -17.80 2.36
C TYR A 71 -2.32 -19.11 1.62
N THR A 72 -3.33 -19.65 0.93
CA THR A 72 -3.16 -20.79 0.03
C THR A 72 -3.31 -20.33 -1.42
N ALA A 73 -2.19 -20.25 -2.13
CA ALA A 73 -2.14 -19.90 -3.54
C ALA A 73 -2.48 -21.12 -4.40
N ARG A 74 -3.62 -21.07 -5.10
CA ARG A 74 -4.05 -22.14 -6.04
C ARG A 74 -3.18 -22.25 -7.30
N ARG A 75 -2.47 -21.18 -7.64
CA ARG A 75 -1.53 -21.04 -8.76
C ARG A 75 -0.52 -19.97 -8.38
N ASP A 76 0.53 -19.82 -9.18
CA ASP A 76 1.48 -18.72 -9.03
C ASP A 76 0.75 -17.38 -9.11
N LYS A 77 1.05 -16.52 -8.14
CA LYS A 77 0.38 -15.25 -7.92
C LYS A 77 1.35 -14.21 -7.41
N ILE A 78 0.89 -12.97 -7.45
CA ILE A 78 1.59 -11.83 -6.87
C ILE A 78 0.79 -11.39 -5.65
N LEU A 79 1.44 -11.31 -4.50
CA LEU A 79 0.91 -10.63 -3.33
C LEU A 79 1.07 -9.13 -3.55
N ASN A 80 -0.04 -8.41 -3.70
CA ASN A 80 -0.04 -6.95 -3.69
C ASN A 80 -0.60 -6.48 -2.36
N SER A 81 0.13 -5.60 -1.69
CA SER A 81 -0.31 -4.99 -0.43
C SER A 81 -0.69 -3.52 -0.65
N THR A 82 -1.33 -2.92 0.35
CA THR A 82 -1.51 -1.47 0.48
C THR A 82 -0.40 -0.82 1.32
N ILE A 83 0.64 -1.58 1.68
CA ILE A 83 1.79 -1.09 2.44
C ILE A 83 2.73 -0.37 1.46
N PRO A 84 3.14 0.88 1.73
CA PRO A 84 4.10 1.57 0.88
C PRO A 84 5.43 0.81 0.81
N TYR A 85 5.99 0.69 -0.40
CA TYR A 85 7.26 0.02 -0.61
C TYR A 85 8.41 0.78 0.08
N SER A 86 9.27 0.04 0.77
CA SER A 86 10.55 0.51 1.29
C SER A 86 11.56 -0.63 1.24
N LYS A 87 12.85 -0.29 1.10
CA LYS A 87 13.94 -1.27 1.24
C LYS A 87 13.94 -1.92 2.63
N ASN A 88 13.38 -1.22 3.63
CA ASN A 88 13.28 -1.67 5.03
C ASN A 88 12.22 -2.75 5.25
N TRP A 89 11.37 -3.07 4.27
CA TRP A 89 10.39 -4.15 4.40
C TRP A 89 11.00 -5.48 3.95
N LEU A 90 10.92 -6.48 4.84
CA LEU A 90 11.23 -7.87 4.52
C LEU A 90 9.95 -8.68 4.51
N ILE A 91 9.85 -9.61 3.56
CA ILE A 91 8.76 -10.58 3.49
C ILE A 91 9.36 -11.97 3.60
N LEU A 92 8.94 -12.73 4.61
CA LEU A 92 9.35 -14.11 4.84
C LEU A 92 8.18 -15.02 4.48
N ASP A 93 8.44 -16.06 3.71
CA ASP A 93 7.49 -17.12 3.41
C ASP A 93 7.98 -18.44 3.99
N ASN A 94 7.25 -18.96 4.98
CA ASN A 94 7.65 -20.15 5.74
C ASN A 94 9.11 -20.02 6.27
N GLY A 95 9.48 -18.80 6.70
CA GLY A 95 10.82 -18.48 7.21
C GLY A 95 11.87 -18.14 6.15
N LYS A 96 11.58 -18.28 4.85
CA LYS A 96 12.51 -17.95 3.76
C LYS A 96 12.27 -16.55 3.23
N LEU A 97 13.33 -15.78 3.02
CA LEU A 97 13.21 -14.41 2.50
C LEU A 97 12.72 -14.42 1.05
N LEU A 98 11.65 -13.68 0.78
CA LEU A 98 11.16 -13.41 -0.56
C LEU A 98 11.77 -12.13 -1.12
N LYS A 99 11.95 -12.12 -2.45
CA LYS A 99 12.30 -10.90 -3.18
C LYS A 99 11.10 -9.97 -3.21
N THR A 100 11.26 -8.77 -2.64
CA THR A 100 10.25 -7.72 -2.66
C THR A 100 10.35 -6.90 -3.95
N GLU A 101 9.20 -6.51 -4.48
CA GLU A 101 9.06 -5.67 -5.66
C GLU A 101 8.00 -4.58 -5.44
N LYS A 102 7.93 -3.63 -6.37
CA LYS A 102 6.95 -2.54 -6.35
C LYS A 102 5.75 -2.89 -7.21
N PHE A 103 4.56 -2.74 -6.66
CA PHE A 103 3.30 -2.73 -7.40
C PHE A 103 2.78 -1.30 -7.54
N ALA A 104 2.23 -0.95 -8.71
CA ALA A 104 1.73 0.39 -9.02
C ALA A 104 2.72 1.52 -8.66
N HIS A 105 4.02 1.26 -8.85
CA HIS A 105 5.14 2.14 -8.50
C HIS A 105 5.25 2.58 -7.03
N THR A 106 4.35 2.13 -6.13
CA THR A 106 4.22 2.70 -4.79
C THR A 106 4.08 1.65 -3.69
N PHE A 107 3.48 0.50 -3.95
CA PHE A 107 3.13 -0.48 -2.92
C PHE A 107 4.08 -1.67 -2.90
N LEU A 108 4.23 -2.27 -1.73
CA LEU A 108 5.01 -3.47 -1.49
C LEU A 108 4.31 -4.69 -2.10
N SER A 109 5.10 -5.49 -2.81
CA SER A 109 4.64 -6.68 -3.49
C SER A 109 5.68 -7.79 -3.47
N ALA A 110 5.25 -9.04 -3.62
CA ALA A 110 6.13 -10.20 -3.76
C ALA A 110 5.46 -11.32 -4.57
N ARG A 111 6.27 -12.12 -5.25
CA ARG A 111 5.79 -13.31 -5.98
C ARG A 111 5.61 -14.48 -5.01
N LEU A 112 4.49 -15.17 -5.16
CA LEU A 112 4.15 -16.38 -4.44
C LEU A 112 3.97 -17.51 -5.45
N SER A 113 4.69 -18.62 -5.25
CA SER A 113 4.44 -19.85 -6.00
C SER A 113 3.10 -20.46 -5.60
N LYS A 114 2.59 -21.43 -6.35
CA LYS A 114 1.48 -22.27 -5.90
C LYS A 114 1.84 -22.97 -4.56
N GLY A 115 0.94 -22.94 -3.57
CA GLY A 115 1.16 -23.63 -2.30
C GLY A 115 0.52 -22.96 -1.08
N LYS A 116 0.88 -23.48 0.11
CA LYS A 116 0.52 -22.89 1.41
C LYS A 116 1.65 -21.96 1.86
N HIS A 117 1.29 -20.74 2.25
CA HIS A 117 2.22 -19.70 2.66
C HIS A 117 1.88 -19.22 4.06
N HIS A 118 2.90 -19.17 4.91
CA HIS A 118 2.87 -18.46 6.19
C HIS A 118 3.77 -17.25 6.04
N LEU A 119 3.16 -16.11 5.70
CA LEU A 119 3.90 -14.90 5.40
C LEU A 119 4.08 -14.06 6.65
N THR A 120 5.31 -13.59 6.86
CA THR A 120 5.65 -12.62 7.90
C THR A 120 6.29 -11.41 7.23
N LEU A 121 5.64 -10.26 7.32
CA LEU A 121 6.15 -8.98 6.87
C LEU A 121 6.73 -8.26 8.07
N ILE A 122 7.98 -7.79 7.97
CA ILE A 122 8.69 -7.12 9.07
C ILE A 122 9.37 -5.86 8.54
N TYR A 123 9.20 -4.76 9.25
CA TYR A 123 9.89 -3.50 8.96
C TYR A 123 11.16 -3.37 9.80
N ILE A 124 12.31 -3.30 9.14
CA ILE A 124 13.63 -3.12 9.74
C ILE A 124 14.23 -1.80 9.25
N PRO A 125 14.30 -0.75 10.08
CA PRO A 125 14.92 0.51 9.70
C PRO A 125 16.45 0.35 9.62
N PHE A 126 16.99 0.09 8.42
CA PHE A 126 18.44 -0.15 8.25
C PHE A 126 19.32 1.01 8.74
N ALA A 127 18.89 2.25 8.54
CA ALA A 127 19.63 3.42 9.03
C ALA A 127 19.73 3.45 10.57
N PHE A 128 18.70 2.97 11.28
CA PHE A 128 18.74 2.86 12.74
C PHE A 128 19.77 1.82 13.19
N LEU A 129 19.85 0.67 12.50
CA LEU A 129 20.87 -0.35 12.80
C LEU A 129 22.29 0.18 12.59
N ILE A 130 22.51 0.93 11.50
CA ILE A 130 23.80 1.57 11.23
C ILE A 130 24.13 2.59 12.32
N GLY A 131 23.19 3.46 12.67
CA GLY A 131 23.37 4.44 13.74
C GLY A 131 23.64 3.81 15.11
N LEU A 132 22.99 2.68 15.40
CA LEU A 132 23.21 1.91 16.64
C LEU A 132 24.64 1.36 16.69
N ILE A 133 25.14 0.77 15.59
CA ILE A 133 26.52 0.27 15.50
C ILE A 133 27.53 1.41 15.72
N ILE A 134 27.34 2.54 15.04
CA ILE A 134 28.21 3.72 15.20
C ILE A 134 28.21 4.17 16.66
N SER A 135 27.04 4.26 17.29
CA SER A 135 26.91 4.67 18.70
C SER A 135 27.65 3.74 19.65
N ILE A 136 27.54 2.41 19.44
CA ILE A 136 28.24 1.40 20.25
C ILE A 136 29.76 1.54 20.08
N VAL A 137 30.25 1.69 18.85
CA VAL A 137 31.68 1.87 18.57
C VAL A 137 32.21 3.14 19.22
N SER A 138 31.51 4.26 19.11
CA SER A 138 31.88 5.51 19.78
C SER A 138 31.93 5.36 21.31
N LEU A 139 30.96 4.65 21.90
CA LEU A 139 30.93 4.39 23.34
C LEU A 139 32.15 3.57 23.80
N ILE A 140 32.53 2.54 23.03
CA ILE A 140 33.70 1.70 23.31
C ILE A 140 34.99 2.54 23.24
N ILE A 141 35.12 3.38 22.21
CA ILE A 141 36.28 4.26 22.04
C ILE A 141 36.41 5.22 23.24
N ILE A 142 35.30 5.83 23.68
CA ILE A 142 35.28 6.71 24.86
C ILE A 142 35.69 5.94 26.13
N PHE A 143 35.24 4.70 26.29
CA PHE A 143 35.58 3.90 27.47
C PHE A 143 37.06 3.50 27.51
N ILE A 144 37.66 3.20 26.34
CA ILE A 144 39.08 2.89 26.21
C ILE A 144 39.95 4.14 26.42
N LEU A 145 39.53 5.28 25.89
CA LEU A 145 40.28 6.54 25.97
C LEU A 145 40.09 7.28 27.29
N LYS A 146 39.18 6.85 28.18
CA LYS A 146 39.02 7.47 29.50
C LYS A 146 40.32 7.33 30.29
N PRO A 147 41.01 8.44 30.61
CA PRO A 147 42.22 8.37 31.42
C PRO A 147 41.86 7.79 32.78
N LYS A 148 42.68 6.86 33.26
CA LYS A 148 42.62 6.35 34.63
C LYS A 148 42.78 7.58 35.53
N LYS A 149 41.73 7.95 36.28
CA LYS A 149 41.83 9.02 37.28
C LYS A 149 42.97 8.63 38.24
N THR A 150 44.09 9.35 38.15
CA THR A 150 45.16 9.36 39.14
C THR A 150 44.67 10.07 40.40
#